data_AF-A0AAU3AS04-F1
#
_entry.id   AF-A0AAU3AS04-F1
#
_cell.length_a   1.000
_cell.length_b   1.000
_cell.length_c   1.000
_cell.angle_alpha   90.00
_cell.angle_beta   90.00
_cell.angle_gamma   90.00
#
_symmetry.space_group_name_H-M   'P 1'
#
loop_
_entity.id
_entity.type
_entity.pdbx_description
1 polymer ?
#
loop_
_entity_poly.entity_id
_entity_poly.type
_entity_poly.pdbx_seq_one_letter_code
_entity_poly.pdbx_strand_id
1 'polypeptide(L)'
;MSHHLSGPNLRSPMGDARLDLTDVFAFTVPGGRTVLIMNVNPIAPTGGRAFHPDAVYRLNIDTDGDHRADVAYSFTFSDPADDGEQTLTVHRATGAEARAHEAAGTPLFTDAPVSFGPHPQVTEAGQYLVSAGLRSDPFFADLDGIVKEFQWTGTDWGADKNVFGIVLEVPDSELGADPAIGVWARVSVHQNGTLKSVDRGAHPSLTAYFNAEEVKDAYNAGEPADDRDTYLAPWTAVLQHTGGYTEESAEAALRTVLPDVLRYDRSRPAAYPNGRTLTDDVTSARLAMVSGGKISTDHIGPHTDLLLEFPYLGTPH
;
A
#
# COMPACT_ATOMS: atom_id res chain seq x y z
N MET A 1 0.44 -3.15 -14.90
CA MET A 1 -0.84 -3.16 -14.18
C MET A 1 -0.53 -2.91 -12.74
N SER A 2 -1.01 -1.77 -12.24
CA SER A 2 -0.78 -1.32 -10.88
C SER A 2 -1.54 -2.19 -9.88
N HIS A 3 -1.29 -1.98 -8.59
CA HIS A 3 -2.19 -2.47 -7.55
C HIS A 3 -3.59 -1.82 -7.65
N HIS A 4 -3.77 -0.74 -8.42
CA HIS A 4 -5.04 -0.01 -8.67
C HIS A 4 -6.20 -0.82 -9.28
N LEU A 5 -6.07 -2.15 -9.38
CA LEU A 5 -7.11 -3.12 -9.72
C LEU A 5 -6.69 -4.48 -9.16
N SER A 6 -6.54 -4.59 -7.83
CA SER A 6 -5.90 -5.73 -7.14
C SER A 6 -6.72 -7.03 -7.15
N GLY A 7 -8.04 -6.92 -7.29
CA GLY A 7 -8.94 -8.06 -7.20
C GLY A 7 -9.00 -8.93 -8.47
N PRO A 8 -9.66 -10.10 -8.38
CA PRO A 8 -9.81 -11.00 -9.52
C PRO A 8 -10.43 -10.32 -10.73
N ASN A 9 -9.87 -10.56 -11.92
CA ASN A 9 -10.24 -9.96 -13.20
C ASN A 9 -10.03 -8.44 -13.27
N LEU A 10 -9.08 -7.89 -12.51
CA LEU A 10 -8.79 -6.45 -12.48
C LEU A 10 -10.01 -5.63 -12.08
N ARG A 11 -10.66 -6.08 -11.02
CA ARG A 11 -11.80 -5.40 -10.42
C ARG A 11 -11.47 -5.16 -8.96
N SER A 12 -12.12 -4.17 -8.38
CA SER A 12 -11.99 -3.94 -6.96
C SER A 12 -12.48 -5.14 -6.14
N PRO A 13 -11.85 -5.44 -5.01
CA PRO A 13 -12.27 -6.51 -4.12
C PRO A 13 -13.77 -6.41 -3.80
N MET A 14 -14.48 -7.53 -3.97
CA MET A 14 -15.93 -7.61 -3.77
C MET A 14 -16.78 -6.63 -4.63
N GLY A 15 -16.20 -6.01 -5.66
CA GLY A 15 -16.86 -5.00 -6.48
C GLY A 15 -16.97 -3.63 -5.80
N ASP A 16 -16.21 -3.37 -4.74
CA ASP A 16 -16.19 -2.10 -4.02
C ASP A 16 -14.79 -1.49 -4.04
N ALA A 17 -14.64 -0.36 -4.76
CA ALA A 17 -13.34 0.32 -4.89
C ALA A 17 -12.79 0.81 -3.55
N ARG A 18 -13.65 1.08 -2.56
CA ARG A 18 -13.22 1.51 -1.22
C ARG A 18 -12.39 0.45 -0.49
N LEU A 19 -12.44 -0.80 -0.96
CA LEU A 19 -11.70 -1.94 -0.41
C LEU A 19 -10.43 -2.28 -1.20
N ASP A 20 -10.19 -1.59 -2.32
CA ASP A 20 -9.08 -1.82 -3.25
C ASP A 20 -7.85 -1.05 -2.77
N LEU A 21 -6.85 -1.78 -2.28
CA LEU A 21 -5.56 -1.24 -1.89
C LEU A 21 -4.78 -0.83 -3.15
N THR A 22 -4.20 0.36 -3.15
CA THR A 22 -3.36 0.81 -4.26
C THR A 22 -1.89 0.83 -3.88
N ASP A 23 -1.55 1.42 -2.74
CA ASP A 23 -0.16 1.70 -2.41
C ASP A 23 0.12 1.68 -0.92
N VAL A 24 1.35 1.25 -0.60
CA VAL A 24 1.96 1.41 0.70
C VAL A 24 3.24 2.23 0.54
N PHE A 25 3.45 3.19 1.43
CA PHE A 25 4.67 3.98 1.52
C PHE A 25 5.20 3.95 2.95
N ALA A 26 6.52 3.94 3.08
CA ALA A 26 7.23 3.98 4.35
C ALA A 26 8.54 4.74 4.14
N PHE A 27 8.68 5.89 4.81
CA PHE A 27 9.87 6.74 4.68
C PHE A 27 10.13 7.59 5.92
N THR A 28 11.38 8.00 6.10
CA THR A 28 11.82 8.81 7.24
C THR A 28 11.56 10.29 6.99
N VAL A 29 11.19 11.02 8.03
CA VAL A 29 11.17 12.49 8.06
C VAL A 29 11.99 13.00 9.26
N PRO A 30 12.43 14.28 9.26
CA PRO A 30 13.25 14.81 10.35
C PRO A 30 12.61 14.63 11.74
N GLY A 31 13.45 14.47 12.77
CA GLY A 31 12.99 14.36 14.16
C GLY A 31 12.82 12.95 14.70
N GLY A 32 13.36 11.92 14.02
CA GLY A 32 13.25 10.52 14.44
C GLY A 32 11.82 10.01 14.27
N ARG A 33 11.24 10.29 13.10
CA ARG A 33 9.86 9.98 12.77
C ARG A 33 9.80 9.23 11.45
N THR A 34 8.83 8.34 11.36
CA THR A 34 8.52 7.58 10.16
C THR A 34 7.10 7.91 9.71
N VAL A 35 6.95 8.14 8.40
CA VAL A 35 5.66 8.30 7.73
C VAL A 35 5.27 6.95 7.13
N LEU A 36 4.05 6.52 7.43
CA LEU A 36 3.41 5.35 6.84
C LEU A 36 2.15 5.81 6.11
N ILE A 37 2.00 5.40 4.85
CA ILE A 37 0.84 5.75 4.03
C ILE A 37 0.23 4.50 3.44
N MET A 38 -1.10 4.43 3.48
CA MET A 38 -1.91 3.48 2.74
C MET A 38 -2.85 4.26 1.81
N ASN A 39 -2.85 3.93 0.54
CA ASN A 39 -3.85 4.46 -0.41
C ASN A 39 -4.84 3.35 -0.80
N VAL A 40 -6.10 3.73 -0.92
CA VAL A 40 -7.21 2.86 -1.36
C VAL A 40 -8.13 3.62 -2.32
N ASN A 41 -9.14 2.96 -2.90
CA ASN A 41 -10.15 3.59 -3.76
C ASN A 41 -9.53 4.26 -5.01
N PRO A 42 -9.01 3.47 -5.96
CA PRO A 42 -8.44 4.00 -7.19
C PRO A 42 -9.49 4.81 -7.97
N ILE A 43 -9.06 5.93 -8.59
CA ILE A 43 -9.93 6.81 -9.40
C ILE A 43 -11.08 7.39 -8.55
N ALA A 44 -10.80 7.69 -7.28
CA ALA A 44 -11.74 8.33 -6.38
C ALA A 44 -12.21 9.69 -6.96
N PRO A 45 -13.46 10.10 -6.69
CA PRO A 45 -14.49 9.42 -5.91
C PRO A 45 -15.41 8.50 -6.74
N THR A 46 -15.03 8.13 -7.96
CA THR A 46 -15.93 7.39 -8.89
C THR A 46 -16.37 6.03 -8.34
N GLY A 47 -15.46 5.32 -7.67
CA GLY A 47 -15.72 4.00 -7.06
C GLY A 47 -16.24 4.04 -5.63
N GLY A 48 -16.33 5.21 -5.01
CA GLY A 48 -16.78 5.40 -3.63
C GLY A 48 -16.52 6.83 -3.13
N ARG A 49 -17.49 7.40 -2.42
CA ARG A 49 -17.45 8.80 -1.95
C ARG A 49 -17.05 8.98 -0.47
N ALA A 50 -16.92 7.88 0.26
CA ALA A 50 -16.49 7.82 1.65
C ALA A 50 -15.74 6.51 1.89
N PHE A 51 -14.91 6.38 2.93
CA PHE A 51 -14.32 5.09 3.30
C PHE A 51 -15.41 4.09 3.70
N HIS A 52 -15.13 2.80 3.62
CA HIS A 52 -16.11 1.77 3.95
C HIS A 52 -16.27 1.67 5.49
N PRO A 53 -17.48 1.86 6.05
CA PRO A 53 -17.68 1.89 7.51
C PRO A 53 -17.45 0.52 8.18
N ASP A 54 -17.78 -0.57 7.49
CA ASP A 54 -17.54 -1.93 7.99
C ASP A 54 -16.11 -2.46 7.76
N ALA A 55 -15.22 -1.65 7.19
CA ALA A 55 -13.85 -2.07 6.87
C ALA A 55 -12.84 -1.73 7.97
N VAL A 56 -11.82 -2.59 8.06
CA VAL A 56 -10.60 -2.34 8.83
C VAL A 56 -9.46 -2.23 7.84
N TYR A 57 -8.91 -1.02 7.72
CA TYR A 57 -7.71 -0.73 6.96
C TYR A 57 -6.53 -0.82 7.90
N ARG A 58 -5.46 -1.53 7.54
CA ARG A 58 -4.45 -1.90 8.53
C ARG A 58 -3.03 -1.87 7.99
N LEU A 59 -2.17 -1.07 8.62
CA LEU A 59 -0.72 -1.10 8.40
C LEU A 59 -0.08 -2.00 9.46
N ASN A 60 0.62 -3.02 8.98
CA ASN A 60 1.26 -4.04 9.80
C ASN A 60 2.78 -3.84 9.79
N ILE A 61 3.41 -4.06 10.94
CA ILE A 61 4.84 -3.87 11.13
C ILE A 61 5.43 -5.13 11.77
N ASP A 62 6.41 -5.69 11.07
CA ASP A 62 7.29 -6.79 11.54
C ASP A 62 8.58 -6.15 12.07
N THR A 63 8.92 -6.46 13.32
CA THR A 63 10.09 -5.89 14.01
C THR A 63 11.16 -6.93 14.35
N ASP A 64 10.90 -8.22 14.07
CA ASP A 64 11.82 -9.32 14.41
C ASP A 64 12.20 -10.21 13.21
N GLY A 65 11.60 -9.96 12.05
CA GLY A 65 11.89 -10.62 10.78
C GLY A 65 11.15 -11.95 10.59
N ASP A 66 10.17 -12.29 11.43
CA ASP A 66 9.35 -13.49 11.29
C ASP A 66 8.21 -13.34 10.28
N HIS A 67 8.05 -12.15 9.69
CA HIS A 67 7.02 -11.80 8.70
C HIS A 67 5.60 -11.88 9.25
N ARG A 68 5.45 -11.71 10.56
CA ARG A 68 4.20 -11.54 11.30
C ARG A 68 4.21 -10.17 11.97
N ALA A 69 3.02 -9.65 12.20
CA ALA A 69 2.90 -8.32 12.76
C ALA A 69 3.18 -8.34 14.27
N ASP A 70 4.09 -7.48 14.69
CA ASP A 70 4.42 -7.18 16.09
C ASP A 70 3.75 -5.90 16.56
N VAL A 71 3.58 -4.96 15.63
CA VAL A 71 2.82 -3.71 15.79
C VAL A 71 1.83 -3.61 14.64
N ALA A 72 0.62 -3.13 14.91
CA ALA A 72 -0.35 -2.83 13.88
C ALA A 72 -1.09 -1.53 14.16
N TYR A 73 -1.30 -0.73 13.12
CA TYR A 73 -2.18 0.44 13.13
C TYR A 73 -3.43 0.12 12.33
N SER A 74 -4.57 0.05 13.01
CA SER A 74 -5.87 -0.22 12.40
C SER A 74 -6.68 1.08 12.33
N PHE A 75 -7.21 1.37 11.14
CA PHE A 75 -7.99 2.55 10.82
C PHE A 75 -9.42 2.11 10.50
N THR A 76 -10.39 2.61 11.26
CA THR A 76 -11.82 2.36 11.06
C THR A 76 -12.56 3.68 10.91
N PHE A 77 -13.66 3.66 10.15
CA PHE A 77 -14.37 4.87 9.79
C PHE A 77 -15.82 4.79 10.24
N SER A 78 -16.37 5.93 10.65
CA SER A 78 -17.80 6.03 10.96
C SER A 78 -18.66 5.78 9.72
N ASP A 79 -19.95 5.53 9.92
CA ASP A 79 -20.90 5.77 8.84
C ASP A 79 -20.77 7.21 8.34
N PRO A 80 -20.84 7.46 7.02
CA PRO A 80 -20.88 8.83 6.52
C PRO A 80 -22.19 9.48 6.94
N ALA A 81 -22.10 10.72 7.44
CA ALA A 81 -23.25 11.55 7.76
C ALA A 81 -24.01 11.98 6.48
N ASP A 82 -25.19 12.59 6.66
CA ASP A 82 -26.05 13.04 5.54
C ASP A 82 -25.37 14.05 4.60
N ASP A 83 -24.42 14.83 5.12
CA ASP A 83 -23.60 15.80 4.38
C ASP A 83 -22.30 15.20 3.81
N GLY A 84 -22.06 13.89 4.05
CA GLY A 84 -20.88 13.16 3.61
C GLY A 84 -19.68 13.29 4.55
N GLU A 85 -19.82 13.94 5.72
CA GLU A 85 -18.78 13.92 6.74
C GLU A 85 -18.55 12.50 7.28
N GLN A 86 -17.30 12.18 7.60
CA GLN A 86 -16.90 10.90 8.17
C GLN A 86 -15.80 11.14 9.18
N THR A 87 -15.76 10.31 10.23
CA THR A 87 -14.67 10.33 11.21
C THR A 87 -13.84 9.06 11.15
N LEU A 88 -12.60 9.18 11.59
CA LEU A 88 -11.58 8.13 11.66
C LEU A 88 -11.29 7.81 13.14
N THR A 89 -11.19 6.52 13.45
CA THR A 89 -10.58 6.02 14.68
C THR A 89 -9.35 5.20 14.34
N VAL A 90 -8.25 5.43 15.07
CA VAL A 90 -6.99 4.70 14.88
C VAL A 90 -6.65 3.94 16.15
N HIS A 91 -6.43 2.63 16.03
CA HIS A 91 -5.93 1.80 17.12
C HIS A 91 -4.50 1.36 16.85
N ARG A 92 -3.70 1.29 17.92
CA ARG A 92 -2.37 0.67 17.92
C ARG A 92 -2.40 -0.61 18.73
N ALA A 93 -2.12 -1.72 18.09
CA ALA A 93 -1.99 -3.04 18.70
C ALA A 93 -0.52 -3.45 18.80
N THR A 94 -0.19 -4.30 19.78
CA THR A 94 1.13 -4.96 19.88
C THR A 94 0.97 -6.44 20.22
N GLY A 95 2.00 -7.24 19.94
CA GLY A 95 2.03 -8.66 20.32
C GLY A 95 0.88 -9.46 19.70
N ALA A 96 0.16 -10.24 20.51
CA ALA A 96 -0.92 -11.09 20.01
C ALA A 96 -2.07 -10.28 19.39
N GLU A 97 -2.38 -9.08 19.91
CA GLU A 97 -3.41 -8.20 19.32
C GLU A 97 -2.97 -7.69 17.95
N ALA A 98 -1.66 -7.43 17.76
CA ALA A 98 -1.11 -7.07 16.47
C ALA A 98 -1.11 -8.22 15.47
N ARG A 99 -1.59 -9.42 15.82
CA ARG A 99 -1.78 -10.53 14.87
C ARG A 99 -3.25 -10.74 14.50
N ALA A 100 -4.17 -10.10 15.22
CA ALA A 100 -5.59 -10.11 14.88
C ALA A 100 -5.87 -9.11 13.75
N HIS A 101 -6.75 -9.47 12.81
CA HIS A 101 -7.14 -8.56 11.72
C HIS A 101 -8.03 -7.42 12.19
N GLU A 102 -8.69 -7.58 13.33
CA GLU A 102 -9.57 -6.59 13.92
C GLU A 102 -8.86 -5.30 14.34
N ALA A 103 -9.64 -4.24 14.49
CA ALA A 103 -9.20 -3.02 15.16
C ALA A 103 -9.08 -3.28 16.68
N ALA A 104 -7.93 -3.77 17.10
CA ALA A 104 -7.61 -4.10 18.50
C ALA A 104 -6.53 -3.16 19.08
N GLY A 105 -6.28 -3.26 20.38
CA GLY A 105 -5.27 -2.46 21.08
C GLY A 105 -5.76 -1.09 21.56
N THR A 106 -4.82 -0.16 21.74
CA THR A 106 -5.09 1.15 22.35
C THR A 106 -5.51 2.18 21.30
N PRO A 107 -6.64 2.89 21.48
CA PRO A 107 -7.00 3.99 20.58
C PRO A 107 -6.00 5.15 20.72
N LEU A 108 -5.44 5.57 19.58
CA LEU A 108 -4.57 6.75 19.46
C LEU A 108 -5.36 8.01 19.09
N PHE A 109 -6.37 7.83 18.23
CA PHE A 109 -7.27 8.87 17.76
C PHE A 109 -8.69 8.33 17.77
N THR A 110 -9.63 9.16 18.21
CA THR A 110 -11.07 8.90 18.13
C THR A 110 -11.72 10.12 17.50
N ASP A 111 -12.67 9.88 16.59
CA ASP A 111 -13.43 10.91 15.90
C ASP A 111 -12.58 11.97 15.14
N ALA A 112 -11.43 11.56 14.59
CA ALA A 112 -10.60 12.44 13.77
C ALA A 112 -11.32 12.75 12.44
N PRO A 113 -11.41 14.02 11.99
CA PRO A 113 -12.12 14.37 10.76
C PRO A 113 -11.46 13.81 9.50
N VAL A 114 -12.27 13.30 8.58
CA VAL A 114 -11.85 12.88 7.23
C VAL A 114 -12.10 14.01 6.22
N SER A 115 -11.17 14.21 5.30
CA SER A 115 -11.15 15.37 4.40
C SER A 115 -11.37 15.01 2.93
N PHE A 116 -12.59 15.19 2.42
CA PHE A 116 -12.93 14.95 1.01
C PHE A 116 -12.79 16.19 0.10
N GLY A 117 -12.45 17.34 0.68
CA GLY A 117 -12.17 18.59 -0.02
C GLY A 117 -10.68 18.78 -0.37
N PRO A 118 -10.33 19.92 -1.00
CA PRO A 118 -8.97 20.19 -1.45
C PRO A 118 -7.96 20.34 -0.30
N HIS A 119 -8.43 20.79 0.87
CA HIS A 119 -7.58 21.01 2.03
C HIS A 119 -7.56 19.78 2.96
N PRO A 120 -6.38 19.23 3.31
CA PRO A 120 -6.29 18.17 4.29
C PRO A 120 -6.65 18.64 5.69
N GLN A 121 -7.35 17.78 6.42
CA GLN A 121 -7.52 17.89 7.86
C GLN A 121 -6.44 17.04 8.54
N VAL A 122 -5.73 17.64 9.49
CA VAL A 122 -4.66 17.00 10.26
C VAL A 122 -5.07 16.96 11.71
N THR A 123 -4.99 15.79 12.33
CA THR A 123 -5.22 15.61 13.77
C THR A 123 -3.93 15.19 14.44
N GLU A 124 -3.61 15.83 15.55
CA GLU A 124 -2.41 15.55 16.34
C GLU A 124 -2.81 14.90 17.67
N ALA A 125 -2.05 13.88 18.09
CA ALA A 125 -2.17 13.28 19.41
C ALA A 125 -0.76 13.01 19.95
N GLY A 126 -0.28 13.84 20.86
CA GLY A 126 1.10 13.72 21.36
C GLY A 126 2.12 13.88 20.23
N GLN A 127 2.85 12.81 19.90
CA GLN A 127 3.85 12.79 18.82
C GLN A 127 3.35 12.11 17.54
N TYR A 128 2.05 11.81 17.46
CA TYR A 128 1.41 11.21 16.31
C TYR A 128 0.69 12.27 15.48
N LEU A 129 0.78 12.18 14.16
CA LEU A 129 -0.06 12.94 13.23
C LEU A 129 -0.85 11.96 12.36
N VAL A 130 -2.13 12.27 12.12
CA VAL A 130 -2.97 11.52 11.19
C VAL A 130 -3.73 12.45 10.25
N SER A 131 -3.85 12.03 8.99
CA SER A 131 -4.77 12.61 8.01
C SER A 131 -5.35 11.50 7.16
N ALA A 132 -6.65 11.58 6.86
CA ALA A 132 -7.31 10.70 5.92
C ALA A 132 -8.25 11.49 5.00
N GLY A 133 -8.40 11.05 3.76
CA GLY A 133 -9.35 11.66 2.82
C GLY A 133 -8.97 11.53 1.36
N LEU A 134 -9.68 12.27 0.51
CA LEU A 134 -9.42 12.35 -0.92
C LEU A 134 -8.10 13.09 -1.16
N ARG A 135 -7.18 12.50 -1.92
CA ARG A 135 -5.89 13.10 -2.29
C ARG A 135 -5.55 12.76 -3.75
N SER A 136 -4.70 13.58 -4.35
CA SER A 136 -4.06 13.22 -5.63
C SER A 136 -3.30 11.92 -5.46
N ASP A 137 -3.42 11.06 -6.47
CA ASP A 137 -2.77 9.76 -6.52
C ASP A 137 -1.27 9.94 -6.84
N PRO A 138 -0.34 9.49 -5.99
CA PRO A 138 1.09 9.58 -6.28
C PRO A 138 1.56 8.53 -7.31
N PHE A 139 0.68 7.63 -7.78
CA PHE A 139 1.03 6.64 -8.79
C PHE A 139 1.18 7.26 -10.17
N PHE A 140 2.31 6.98 -10.83
CA PHE A 140 2.61 7.43 -12.18
C PHE A 140 3.06 6.25 -13.05
N ALA A 141 2.50 6.15 -14.26
CA ALA A 141 2.88 5.12 -15.24
C ALA A 141 2.29 5.39 -16.63
N ASP A 142 3.00 4.98 -17.67
CA ASP A 142 2.47 4.89 -19.04
C ASP A 142 1.75 3.56 -19.25
N LEU A 143 0.56 3.41 -18.66
CA LEU A 143 -0.23 2.19 -18.77
C LEU A 143 -0.63 1.87 -20.22
N ASP A 144 -0.88 2.89 -21.04
CA ASP A 144 -1.17 2.73 -22.46
C ASP A 144 0.03 2.14 -23.22
N GLY A 145 1.24 2.62 -22.90
CA GLY A 145 2.48 2.08 -23.43
C GLY A 145 2.68 0.61 -23.04
N ILE A 146 2.40 0.24 -21.78
CA ILE A 146 2.44 -1.16 -21.33
C ILE A 146 1.48 -2.02 -22.15
N VAL A 147 0.24 -1.58 -22.37
CA VAL A 147 -0.77 -2.33 -23.13
C VAL A 147 -0.39 -2.42 -24.62
N LYS A 148 0.33 -1.43 -25.16
CA LYS A 148 0.83 -1.40 -26.54
C LYS A 148 2.21 -2.03 -26.70
N GLU A 149 2.50 -3.11 -25.96
CA GLU A 149 3.77 -3.85 -26.05
C GLU A 149 5.00 -2.94 -25.85
N PHE A 150 4.92 -2.04 -24.86
CA PHE A 150 5.98 -1.09 -24.48
C PHE A 150 6.28 -0.01 -25.54
N GLN A 151 5.30 0.28 -26.42
CA GLN A 151 5.31 1.47 -27.26
C GLN A 151 4.88 2.69 -26.43
N TRP A 152 5.83 3.30 -25.74
CA TRP A 152 5.60 4.45 -24.86
C TRP A 152 4.91 5.60 -25.59
N THR A 153 3.84 6.08 -24.97
CA THR A 153 3.04 7.22 -25.39
C THR A 153 3.53 8.51 -24.76
N GLY A 154 4.24 8.43 -23.63
CA GLY A 154 4.61 9.57 -22.79
C GLY A 154 3.42 10.15 -22.02
N THR A 155 2.29 9.43 -21.96
CA THR A 155 1.10 9.84 -21.23
C THR A 155 1.11 9.18 -19.87
N ASP A 156 1.12 10.00 -18.83
CA ASP A 156 0.93 9.54 -17.47
C ASP A 156 -0.55 9.29 -17.21
N TRP A 157 -0.90 8.03 -16.92
CA TRP A 157 -2.28 7.65 -16.62
C TRP A 157 -2.77 8.20 -15.28
N GLY A 158 -1.86 8.41 -14.32
CA GLY A 158 -2.17 8.82 -12.95
C GLY A 158 -2.27 10.32 -12.74
N ALA A 159 -1.82 11.14 -13.69
CA ALA A 159 -1.62 12.59 -13.54
C ALA A 159 -2.86 13.43 -13.15
N ASP A 160 -4.06 12.91 -13.35
CA ASP A 160 -5.35 13.53 -13.03
C ASP A 160 -6.24 12.60 -12.18
N LYS A 161 -5.65 11.62 -11.50
CA LYS A 161 -6.35 10.62 -10.71
C LYS A 161 -6.22 10.92 -9.22
N ASN A 162 -7.25 10.51 -8.49
CA ASN A 162 -7.28 10.62 -7.04
C ASN A 162 -7.42 9.23 -6.40
N VAL A 163 -7.03 9.18 -5.14
CA VAL A 163 -7.21 8.04 -4.22
C VAL A 163 -7.77 8.53 -2.90
N PHE A 164 -8.15 7.60 -2.04
CA PHE A 164 -8.27 7.85 -0.61
C PHE A 164 -6.96 7.52 0.08
N GLY A 165 -6.29 8.55 0.60
CA GLY A 165 -5.06 8.40 1.36
C GLY A 165 -5.33 8.32 2.86
N ILE A 166 -4.60 7.44 3.53
CA ILE A 166 -4.50 7.33 4.99
C ILE A 166 -3.02 7.53 5.35
N VAL A 167 -2.70 8.65 6.00
CA VAL A 167 -1.33 9.06 6.33
C VAL A 167 -1.17 9.09 7.83
N LEU A 168 -0.20 8.34 8.34
CA LEU A 168 0.17 8.31 9.76
C LEU A 168 1.67 8.64 9.90
N GLU A 169 2.00 9.63 10.71
CA GLU A 169 3.38 9.92 11.10
C GLU A 169 3.59 9.57 12.58
N VAL A 170 4.53 8.67 12.84
CA VAL A 170 4.79 8.10 14.16
C VAL A 170 6.24 8.33 14.60
N PRO A 171 6.52 8.40 15.92
CA PRO A 171 7.88 8.32 16.43
C PRO A 171 8.52 6.98 16.07
N ASP A 172 9.81 6.98 15.74
CA ASP A 172 10.56 5.76 15.47
C ASP A 172 10.55 4.78 16.67
N SER A 173 10.47 5.29 17.90
CA SER A 173 10.36 4.45 19.10
C SER A 173 9.11 3.57 19.13
N GLU A 174 8.09 3.88 18.34
CA GLU A 174 6.85 3.11 18.25
C GLU A 174 6.91 1.93 17.28
N LEU A 175 8.02 1.80 16.54
CA LEU A 175 8.25 0.80 15.50
C LEU A 175 9.34 -0.21 15.90
N GLY A 176 9.59 -0.37 17.20
CA GLY A 176 10.62 -1.27 17.72
C GLY A 176 12.03 -0.65 17.70
N ALA A 177 12.94 -1.32 18.40
CA ALA A 177 14.31 -0.83 18.62
C ALA A 177 15.26 -1.08 17.45
N ASP A 178 15.02 -2.13 16.64
CA ASP A 178 15.82 -2.42 15.46
C ASP A 178 15.46 -1.42 14.35
N PRO A 179 16.43 -0.68 13.75
CA PRO A 179 16.13 0.27 12.69
C PRO A 179 15.46 -0.36 11.47
N ALA A 180 15.68 -1.66 11.20
CA ALA A 180 15.07 -2.40 10.12
C ALA A 180 13.71 -3.00 10.54
N ILE A 181 12.69 -2.72 9.76
CA ILE A 181 11.33 -3.26 9.92
C ILE A 181 10.79 -3.77 8.58
N GLY A 182 9.79 -4.63 8.66
CA GLY A 182 8.91 -4.99 7.54
C GLY A 182 7.58 -4.25 7.63
N VAL A 183 7.04 -3.77 6.50
CA VAL A 183 5.75 -3.07 6.44
C VAL A 183 4.86 -3.68 5.36
N TRP A 184 3.58 -3.91 5.65
CA TRP A 184 2.57 -4.26 4.64
C TRP A 184 1.18 -3.76 5.05
N ALA A 185 0.31 -3.57 4.06
CA ALA A 185 -1.08 -3.21 4.29
C ALA A 185 -2.00 -4.41 4.16
N ARG A 186 -3.15 -4.34 4.84
CA ARG A 186 -4.30 -5.22 4.68
C ARG A 186 -5.58 -4.40 4.70
N VAL A 187 -6.52 -4.77 3.85
CA VAL A 187 -7.90 -4.28 3.90
C VAL A 187 -8.81 -5.48 4.19
N SER A 188 -9.59 -5.37 5.24
CA SER A 188 -10.58 -6.37 5.63
C SER A 188 -11.95 -5.73 5.77
N VAL A 189 -13.01 -6.50 5.55
CA VAL A 189 -14.40 -6.01 5.70
C VAL A 189 -15.23 -7.01 6.49
N HIS A 190 -16.10 -6.50 7.37
CA HIS A 190 -17.04 -7.36 8.08
C HIS A 190 -18.09 -7.90 7.12
N GLN A 191 -18.20 -9.23 7.07
CA GLN A 191 -19.23 -9.93 6.32
C GLN A 191 -19.86 -10.99 7.23
N ASN A 192 -21.17 -10.89 7.46
CA ASN A 192 -21.93 -11.82 8.30
C ASN A 192 -21.32 -12.02 9.71
N GLY A 193 -20.82 -10.94 10.31
CA GLY A 193 -20.21 -10.97 11.66
C GLY A 193 -18.81 -11.57 11.72
N THR A 194 -18.15 -11.79 10.57
CA THR A 194 -16.74 -12.18 10.51
C THR A 194 -15.97 -11.17 9.69
N LEU A 195 -14.81 -10.74 10.20
CA LEU A 195 -13.90 -9.89 9.45
C LEU A 195 -13.14 -10.73 8.41
N LYS A 196 -13.32 -10.40 7.13
CA LYS A 196 -12.68 -11.11 6.01
C LYS A 196 -11.62 -10.20 5.39
N SER A 197 -10.38 -10.69 5.27
CA SER A 197 -9.38 -10.02 4.45
C SER A 197 -9.76 -10.11 2.97
N VAL A 198 -9.80 -8.96 2.31
CA VAL A 198 -10.19 -8.83 0.91
C VAL A 198 -9.06 -8.31 0.04
N ASP A 199 -8.06 -7.68 0.65
CA ASP A 199 -6.86 -7.21 -0.03
C ASP A 199 -5.67 -7.15 0.93
N ARG A 200 -4.46 -7.31 0.40
CA ARG A 200 -3.21 -7.02 1.09
C ARG A 200 -2.12 -6.72 0.08
N GLY A 201 -1.11 -5.98 0.51
CA GLY A 201 0.05 -5.71 -0.32
C GLY A 201 1.10 -4.89 0.40
N ALA A 202 2.35 -5.03 -0.03
CA ALA A 202 3.44 -4.14 0.36
C ALA A 202 4.14 -3.52 -0.85
N HIS A 203 4.52 -4.35 -1.81
CA HIS A 203 5.17 -3.91 -3.03
C HIS A 203 4.16 -3.71 -4.16
N PRO A 204 4.25 -2.59 -4.91
CA PRO A 204 3.37 -2.33 -6.03
C PRO A 204 3.42 -3.41 -7.11
N SER A 205 2.25 -3.64 -7.71
CA SER A 205 2.03 -4.45 -8.91
C SER A 205 2.35 -5.96 -8.80
N LEU A 206 2.65 -6.50 -7.62
CA LEU A 206 2.98 -7.93 -7.48
C LEU A 206 1.82 -8.84 -7.89
N THR A 207 0.65 -8.61 -7.32
CA THR A 207 -0.58 -9.36 -7.61
C THR A 207 -0.94 -9.33 -9.09
N ALA A 208 -0.67 -8.22 -9.78
CA ALA A 208 -1.01 -8.04 -11.18
C ALA A 208 -0.02 -8.71 -12.16
N TYR A 209 1.26 -8.79 -11.81
CA TYR A 209 2.29 -9.39 -12.68
C TYR A 209 2.58 -10.86 -12.40
N PHE A 210 2.40 -11.32 -11.16
CA PHE A 210 2.86 -12.63 -10.74
C PHE A 210 1.75 -13.62 -10.39
N ASN A 211 0.63 -13.15 -9.84
CA ASN A 211 -0.44 -14.04 -9.41
C ASN A 211 -1.40 -14.33 -10.56
N ALA A 212 -1.61 -15.62 -10.83
CA ALA A 212 -2.72 -16.07 -11.66
C ALA A 212 -4.07 -15.70 -10.99
N GLU A 213 -5.12 -15.56 -11.78
CA GLU A 213 -6.41 -15.06 -11.28
C GLU A 213 -7.02 -15.96 -10.19
N GLU A 214 -6.88 -17.27 -10.33
CA GLU A 214 -7.42 -18.26 -9.40
C GLU A 214 -6.76 -18.27 -8.02
N VAL A 215 -5.57 -17.68 -7.87
CA VAL A 215 -4.85 -17.64 -6.57
C VAL A 215 -4.98 -16.30 -5.84
N LYS A 216 -5.55 -15.26 -6.47
CA LYS A 216 -5.62 -13.92 -5.86
C LYS A 216 -6.44 -13.88 -4.59
N ASP A 217 -7.57 -14.58 -4.52
CA ASP A 217 -8.38 -14.64 -3.29
C ASP A 217 -7.61 -15.31 -2.13
N ALA A 218 -6.87 -16.39 -2.42
CA ALA A 218 -6.04 -17.06 -1.43
C ALA A 218 -4.86 -16.19 -1.00
N TYR A 219 -4.24 -15.46 -1.93
CA TYR A 219 -3.22 -14.47 -1.64
C TYR A 219 -3.75 -13.39 -0.70
N ASN A 220 -4.87 -12.75 -1.04
CA ASN A 220 -5.47 -11.67 -0.26
C ASN A 220 -5.90 -12.14 1.14
N ALA A 221 -6.29 -13.40 1.30
CA ALA A 221 -6.62 -14.00 2.59
C ALA A 221 -5.39 -14.42 3.42
N GLY A 222 -4.29 -14.81 2.76
CA GLY A 222 -3.08 -15.36 3.39
C GLY A 222 -2.23 -14.35 4.15
N GLU A 223 -1.14 -14.83 4.76
CA GLU A 223 -0.18 -14.01 5.52
C GLU A 223 1.21 -14.00 4.86
N PRO A 224 1.97 -12.89 4.94
CA PRO A 224 3.30 -12.83 4.35
C PRO A 224 4.28 -13.89 4.85
N ALA A 225 4.13 -14.37 6.09
CA ALA A 225 4.94 -15.45 6.65
C ALA A 225 4.90 -16.75 5.83
N ASP A 226 3.81 -16.98 5.08
CA ASP A 226 3.62 -18.18 4.27
C ASP A 226 3.93 -17.94 2.77
N ASP A 227 4.24 -16.69 2.38
CA ASP A 227 4.37 -16.29 0.98
C ASP A 227 5.52 -17.00 0.28
N ARG A 228 6.65 -17.17 0.97
CA ARG A 228 7.82 -17.79 0.36
C ARG A 228 7.54 -19.24 -0.03
N ASP A 229 6.96 -19.99 0.89
CA ASP A 229 6.63 -21.41 0.68
C ASP A 229 5.55 -21.57 -0.40
N THR A 230 4.61 -20.63 -0.45
CA THR A 230 3.47 -20.69 -1.38
C THR A 230 3.81 -20.19 -2.79
N TYR A 231 4.58 -19.10 -2.90
CA TYR A 231 4.69 -18.34 -4.15
C TYR A 231 6.08 -18.33 -4.79
N LEU A 232 7.14 -18.80 -4.11
CA LEU A 232 8.50 -18.76 -4.68
C LEU A 232 8.59 -19.51 -6.01
N ALA A 233 8.08 -20.74 -6.07
CA ALA A 233 8.10 -21.55 -7.28
C ALA A 233 7.28 -20.94 -8.43
N PRO A 234 5.98 -20.59 -8.26
CA PRO A 234 5.21 -19.99 -9.35
C PRO A 234 5.76 -18.62 -9.80
N TRP A 235 6.24 -17.78 -8.88
CA TRP A 235 6.81 -16.48 -9.27
C TRP A 235 8.18 -16.62 -9.96
N THR A 236 8.96 -17.65 -9.59
CA THR A 236 10.18 -18.02 -10.32
C THR A 236 9.87 -18.40 -11.76
N ALA A 237 8.82 -19.22 -11.97
CA ALA A 237 8.38 -19.59 -13.31
C ALA A 237 7.93 -18.38 -14.14
N VAL A 238 7.28 -17.39 -13.53
CA VAL A 238 6.93 -16.12 -14.19
C VAL A 238 8.21 -15.42 -14.68
N LEU A 239 9.21 -15.21 -13.81
CA LEU A 239 10.46 -14.53 -14.20
C LEU A 239 11.25 -15.31 -15.25
N GLN A 240 11.30 -16.64 -15.16
CA GLN A 240 11.92 -17.47 -16.20
C GLN A 240 11.24 -17.25 -17.56
N HIS A 241 9.91 -17.19 -17.58
CA HIS A 241 9.13 -17.00 -18.80
C HIS A 241 9.27 -15.59 -19.39
N THR A 242 9.08 -14.55 -18.58
CA THR A 242 9.00 -13.16 -19.05
C THR A 242 10.36 -12.50 -19.19
N GLY A 243 11.25 -12.73 -18.22
CA GLY A 243 12.57 -12.12 -18.17
C GLY A 243 13.68 -12.98 -18.78
N GLY A 244 13.48 -14.29 -18.89
CA GLY A 244 14.53 -15.23 -19.31
C GLY A 244 15.56 -15.50 -18.22
N TYR A 245 15.16 -15.38 -16.95
CA TYR A 245 16.02 -15.67 -15.80
C TYR A 245 16.36 -17.17 -15.75
N THR A 246 17.51 -17.50 -15.16
CA THR A 246 17.73 -18.83 -14.56
C THR A 246 16.96 -18.92 -13.24
N GLU A 247 16.69 -20.13 -12.76
CA GLU A 247 16.08 -20.33 -11.43
C GLU A 247 16.82 -19.56 -10.32
N GLU A 248 18.14 -19.71 -10.23
CA GLU A 248 18.97 -19.01 -9.24
C GLU A 248 18.84 -17.48 -9.32
N SER A 249 18.90 -16.92 -10.54
CA SER A 249 18.79 -15.46 -10.72
C SER A 249 17.38 -14.94 -10.46
N ALA A 250 16.33 -15.73 -10.76
CA ALA A 250 14.95 -15.40 -10.45
C ALA A 250 14.72 -15.38 -8.94
N GLU A 251 15.16 -16.42 -8.22
CA GLU A 251 15.04 -16.45 -6.76
C GLU A 251 15.83 -15.30 -6.11
N ALA A 252 17.01 -14.97 -6.63
CA ALA A 252 17.79 -13.82 -6.16
C ALA A 252 17.03 -12.50 -6.34
N ALA A 253 16.40 -12.29 -7.51
CA ALA A 253 15.56 -11.12 -7.76
C ALA A 253 14.35 -11.08 -6.81
N LEU A 254 13.68 -12.22 -6.59
CA LEU A 254 12.50 -12.33 -5.74
C LEU A 254 12.78 -12.05 -4.26
N ARG A 255 14.02 -12.17 -3.77
CA ARG A 255 14.35 -11.78 -2.38
C ARG A 255 14.02 -10.32 -2.07
N THR A 256 13.92 -9.46 -3.08
CA THR A 256 13.58 -8.05 -2.91
C THR A 256 12.10 -7.81 -2.61
N VAL A 257 11.22 -8.75 -2.97
CA VAL A 257 9.76 -8.56 -2.97
C VAL A 257 8.97 -9.76 -2.42
N LEU A 258 9.63 -10.87 -2.09
CA LEU A 258 9.03 -12.08 -1.54
C LEU A 258 9.72 -12.49 -0.22
N PRO A 259 8.98 -12.60 0.91
CA PRO A 259 7.53 -12.38 1.05
C PRO A 259 7.12 -10.93 0.73
N ASP A 260 5.84 -10.68 0.48
CA ASP A 260 5.33 -9.34 0.16
C ASP A 260 5.31 -8.45 1.41
N VAL A 261 6.51 -8.01 1.80
CA VAL A 261 6.81 -7.19 2.97
C VAL A 261 7.83 -6.14 2.55
N LEU A 262 7.43 -4.88 2.60
CA LEU A 262 8.28 -3.74 2.28
C LEU A 262 9.32 -3.57 3.39
N ARG A 263 10.56 -3.95 3.09
CA ARG A 263 11.69 -3.79 4.01
C ARG A 263 12.10 -2.33 4.08
N TYR A 264 12.22 -1.79 5.28
CA TYR A 264 12.55 -0.40 5.52
C TYR A 264 13.50 -0.27 6.71
N ASP A 265 14.70 0.24 6.45
CA ASP A 265 15.75 0.51 7.42
C ASP A 265 15.90 2.03 7.60
N ARG A 266 15.51 2.49 8.79
CA ARG A 266 15.50 3.91 9.21
C ARG A 266 16.90 4.52 9.33
N SER A 267 17.95 3.70 9.34
CA SER A 267 19.34 4.18 9.36
C SER A 267 19.88 4.52 7.96
N ARG A 268 19.09 4.26 6.92
CA ARG A 268 19.46 4.47 5.51
C ARG A 268 18.49 5.45 4.85
N PRO A 269 18.92 6.18 3.80
CA PRO A 269 18.00 7.01 3.02
C PRO A 269 16.79 6.19 2.54
N ALA A 270 15.59 6.72 2.73
CA ALA A 270 14.37 6.11 2.22
C ALA A 270 14.33 6.30 0.70
N ALA A 271 14.31 5.19 -0.03
CA ALA A 271 14.15 5.10 -1.48
C ALA A 271 14.00 3.62 -1.82
N TYR A 272 13.06 3.28 -2.69
CA TYR A 272 12.80 1.90 -3.08
C TYR A 272 14.09 1.22 -3.57
N PRO A 273 14.46 0.03 -3.04
CA PRO A 273 13.64 -0.87 -2.21
C PRO A 273 13.82 -0.75 -0.68
N ASN A 274 14.48 0.31 -0.16
CA ASN A 274 14.51 0.61 1.27
C ASN A 274 13.34 1.52 1.66
N GLY A 275 12.22 0.91 2.04
CA GLY A 275 10.94 1.60 2.11
C GLY A 275 10.47 2.02 0.73
N ARG A 276 9.60 3.03 0.70
CA ARG A 276 9.10 3.64 -0.54
C ARG A 276 8.65 5.06 -0.25
N THR A 277 9.17 6.00 -1.02
CA THR A 277 8.74 7.40 -1.05
C THR A 277 7.68 7.62 -2.14
N LEU A 278 6.98 8.75 -2.08
CA LEU A 278 5.95 9.11 -3.07
C LEU A 278 6.52 9.34 -4.47
N THR A 279 7.83 9.52 -4.63
CA THR A 279 8.49 9.82 -5.90
C THR A 279 9.30 8.66 -6.46
N ASP A 280 9.30 7.51 -5.77
CA ASP A 280 10.04 6.32 -6.23
C ASP A 280 9.37 5.67 -7.43
N ASP A 281 10.14 5.52 -8.52
CA ASP A 281 9.69 4.90 -9.77
C ASP A 281 9.65 3.36 -9.68
N VAL A 282 8.64 2.90 -8.95
CA VAL A 282 8.34 1.47 -8.76
C VAL A 282 7.84 0.79 -10.04
N THR A 283 7.24 1.56 -10.97
CA THR A 283 6.79 1.07 -12.27
C THR A 283 8.00 0.61 -13.08
N SER A 284 9.00 1.47 -13.26
CA SER A 284 10.26 1.13 -13.92
C SER A 284 11.01 0.01 -13.19
N ALA A 285 11.06 0.04 -11.85
CA ALA A 285 11.68 -1.04 -11.08
C ALA A 285 11.02 -2.40 -11.34
N ARG A 286 9.69 -2.44 -11.43
CA ARG A 286 8.93 -3.66 -11.71
C ARG A 286 9.11 -4.10 -13.16
N LEU A 287 9.06 -3.19 -14.12
CA LEU A 287 9.32 -3.47 -15.55
C LEU A 287 10.70 -4.08 -15.74
N ALA A 288 11.73 -3.52 -15.09
CA ALA A 288 13.08 -4.06 -15.12
C ALA A 288 13.14 -5.47 -14.55
N MET A 289 12.47 -5.72 -13.41
CA MET A 289 12.40 -7.06 -12.83
C MET A 289 11.73 -8.06 -13.77
N VAL A 290 10.51 -7.80 -14.25
CA VAL A 290 9.75 -8.78 -15.05
C VAL A 290 10.33 -8.98 -16.45
N SER A 291 11.10 -8.03 -16.97
CA SER A 291 11.72 -8.12 -18.30
C SER A 291 13.15 -8.67 -18.30
N GLY A 292 13.75 -8.93 -17.12
CA GLY A 292 15.17 -9.28 -17.03
C GLY A 292 16.09 -8.11 -17.41
N GLY A 293 15.67 -6.88 -17.11
CA GLY A 293 16.38 -5.64 -17.38
C GLY A 293 16.27 -5.12 -18.81
N LYS A 294 15.50 -5.77 -19.69
CA LYS A 294 15.31 -5.35 -21.09
C LYS A 294 14.47 -4.07 -21.22
N ILE A 295 13.60 -3.83 -20.24
CA ILE A 295 12.74 -2.65 -20.16
C ILE A 295 13.08 -1.97 -18.84
N SER A 296 13.80 -0.86 -18.91
CA SER A 296 14.33 -0.18 -17.73
C SER A 296 13.51 1.01 -17.27
N THR A 297 12.60 1.52 -18.12
CA THR A 297 11.76 2.68 -17.81
C THR A 297 10.58 2.80 -18.77
N ASP A 298 9.51 3.44 -18.33
CA ASP A 298 8.38 3.91 -19.14
C ASP A 298 8.46 5.42 -19.47
N HIS A 299 9.53 6.09 -19.01
CA HIS A 299 9.80 7.51 -19.18
C HIS A 299 8.83 8.47 -18.46
N ILE A 300 8.04 7.98 -17.52
CA ILE A 300 7.17 8.83 -16.70
C ILE A 300 7.87 9.18 -15.38
N GLY A 301 7.91 10.47 -15.08
CA GLY A 301 8.48 10.99 -13.85
C GLY A 301 7.44 11.15 -12.74
N PRO A 302 7.88 11.37 -11.49
CA PRO A 302 6.97 11.57 -10.37
C PRO A 302 6.13 12.84 -10.54
N HIS A 303 4.93 12.83 -9.95
CA HIS A 303 4.06 13.99 -9.95
C HIS A 303 4.67 15.17 -9.18
N THR A 304 4.31 16.40 -9.60
CA THR A 304 4.84 17.65 -9.04
C THR A 304 3.89 18.36 -8.08
N ASP A 305 2.72 17.80 -7.83
CA ASP A 305 1.65 18.35 -7.00
C ASP A 305 1.66 17.82 -5.55
N LEU A 306 2.63 16.95 -5.22
CA LEU A 306 2.87 16.42 -3.88
C LEU A 306 3.23 17.55 -2.89
N LEU A 307 2.83 17.37 -1.63
CA LEU A 307 3.12 18.32 -0.55
C LEU A 307 4.49 18.02 0.08
N LEU A 308 5.23 19.07 0.43
CA LEU A 308 6.53 18.93 1.12
C LEU A 308 6.38 18.66 2.62
N GLU A 309 5.21 18.97 3.17
CA GLU A 309 4.87 18.82 4.58
C GLU A 309 3.69 17.85 4.72
N PHE A 310 3.47 17.36 5.93
CA PHE A 310 2.37 16.46 6.24
C PHE A 310 1.03 17.02 5.72
N PRO A 311 0.19 16.23 5.00
CA PRO A 311 0.24 14.78 4.84
C PRO A 311 0.98 14.27 3.59
N TYR A 312 1.82 15.08 2.95
CA TYR A 312 2.69 14.73 1.80
C TYR A 312 1.97 14.41 0.47
N LEU A 313 0.75 13.88 0.51
CA LEU A 313 -0.07 13.62 -0.68
C LEU A 313 -0.67 14.91 -1.25
N GLY A 314 -0.76 14.99 -2.59
CA GLY A 314 -1.17 16.19 -3.32
C GLY A 314 -2.64 16.59 -3.17
N THR A 315 -2.98 17.76 -3.69
CA THR A 315 -4.36 18.28 -3.70
C THR A 315 -5.20 17.51 -4.74
N PRO A 316 -6.41 17.04 -4.40
CA PRO A 316 -7.29 16.35 -5.35
C PRO A 316 -7.59 17.14 -6.63
N HIS A 317 -7.75 16.40 -7.73
CA HIS A 317 -8.19 16.88 -9.05
C HIS A 317 -9.71 16.90 -9.20
#